data_AF-A0A5J4V2U8-F1
#
_entry.id   AF-A0A5J4V2U8-F1
#
_cell.length_a   1.000
_cell.length_b   1.000
_cell.length_c   1.000
_cell.angle_alpha   90.00
_cell.angle_beta   90.00
_cell.angle_gamma   90.00
#
_symmetry.space_group_name_H-M   'P 1'
#
loop_
_entity.id
_entity.type
_entity.pdbx_description
1 polymer ?
#
loop_
_entity_poly.entity_id
_entity_poly.type
_entity_poly.pdbx_seq_one_letter_code
_entity_poly.pdbx_strand_id
1 'polypeptide(L)'
;MKKSNIKQWIQLKIERLIMKLRSLAALIAELNISRFQFVDASLYLTSLNHLKSLAIVMGGRNCKLYLNRRILVNLFNWLQKIQINKPGQQEE
;
A
#
# COMPACT_ATOMS: atom_id res chain seq x y z
N MET A 1 6.83 -16.53 -1.16
CA MET A 1 6.40 -15.11 -1.14
C MET A 1 7.62 -14.19 -1.19
N LYS A 2 7.73 -13.34 -2.22
CA LYS A 2 8.88 -12.44 -2.43
C LYS A 2 8.97 -11.39 -1.31
N LYS A 3 9.96 -11.54 -0.41
CA LYS A 3 10.34 -10.56 0.64
C LYS A 3 10.88 -9.22 0.08
N SER A 4 10.95 -9.03 -1.24
CA SER A 4 11.71 -7.95 -1.88
C SER A 4 10.95 -6.65 -2.10
N ASN A 5 9.62 -6.65 -2.22
CA ASN A 5 8.90 -5.42 -2.51
C ASN A 5 8.96 -4.47 -1.31
N ILE A 6 8.58 -4.93 -0.12
CA ILE A 6 8.40 -4.08 1.08
C ILE A 6 9.68 -3.34 1.49
N LYS A 7 10.86 -3.97 1.41
CA LYS A 7 12.13 -3.29 1.71
C LYS A 7 12.45 -2.19 0.70
N GLN A 8 12.20 -2.44 -0.59
CA GLN A 8 12.35 -1.44 -1.65
C GLN A 8 11.40 -0.26 -1.43
N TRP A 9 10.17 -0.53 -0.98
CA TRP A 9 9.19 0.48 -0.59
C TRP A 9 9.66 1.35 0.59
N ILE A 10 10.30 0.74 1.59
CA ILE A 10 10.89 1.47 2.74
C ILE A 10 12.09 2.32 2.30
N GLN A 11 12.86 1.89 1.31
CA GLN A 11 14.02 2.65 0.86
C GLN A 11 13.63 3.88 0.04
N LEU A 12 12.55 3.76 -0.75
CA LEU A 12 11.94 4.92 -1.41
C LEU A 12 11.29 5.90 -0.40
N LYS A 13 11.02 5.49 0.84
CA LYS A 13 10.42 6.30 1.92
C LYS A 13 11.22 7.56 2.29
N ILE A 14 12.52 7.58 2.00
CA ILE A 14 13.43 8.69 2.34
C ILE A 14 13.37 9.79 1.27
N GLU A 15 12.90 9.49 0.06
CA GLU A 15 12.84 10.42 -1.06
C GLU A 15 11.39 10.52 -1.56
N ARG A 16 10.76 11.69 -1.38
CA ARG A 16 9.38 12.05 -1.83
C ARG A 16 8.84 11.13 -2.94
N LEU A 17 8.08 10.11 -2.52
CA LEU A 17 7.85 8.89 -3.30
C LEU A 17 7.04 9.13 -4.57
N ILE A 18 7.76 9.32 -5.68
CA ILE A 18 7.22 9.28 -7.03
C ILE A 18 7.03 7.82 -7.41
N MET A 19 5.78 7.38 -7.53
CA MET A 19 5.44 6.01 -7.88
C MET A 19 4.74 5.92 -9.22
N LYS A 20 5.02 4.90 -10.02
CA LYS A 20 4.17 4.57 -11.17
C LYS A 20 2.79 4.09 -10.70
N LEU A 21 1.72 4.54 -11.36
CA LEU A 21 0.34 4.10 -11.07
C LEU A 21 0.16 2.58 -11.08
N ARG A 22 0.88 1.88 -11.96
CA ARG A 22 0.85 0.41 -12.01
C ARG A 22 1.35 -0.24 -10.70
N SER A 23 2.35 0.36 -10.06
CA SER A 23 2.85 -0.09 -8.76
C SER A 23 1.82 0.15 -7.65
N LEU A 24 1.06 1.26 -7.72
CA LEU A 24 -0.04 1.52 -6.79
C LEU A 24 -1.16 0.49 -6.97
N ALA A 25 -1.50 0.15 -8.20
CA ALA A 25 -2.52 -0.87 -8.49
C ALA A 25 -2.09 -2.27 -7.97
N ALA A 26 -0.82 -2.64 -8.14
CA ALA A 26 -0.29 -3.89 -7.60
C ALA A 26 -0.34 -3.89 -6.06
N LEU A 27 0.04 -2.78 -5.42
CA LEU A 27 -0.06 -2.64 -3.96
C LEU A 27 -1.50 -2.80 -3.46
N ILE A 28 -2.47 -2.17 -4.12
CA ILE A 28 -3.90 -2.31 -3.76
C ILE A 28 -4.33 -3.78 -3.87
N ALA A 29 -3.91 -4.50 -4.92
CA ALA A 29 -4.22 -5.91 -5.08
C ALA A 29 -3.62 -6.77 -3.96
N GLU A 30 -2.35 -6.56 -3.61
CA GLU A 30 -1.68 -7.26 -2.50
C GLU A 30 -2.40 -6.99 -1.16
N LEU A 31 -2.75 -5.74 -0.88
CA LEU A 31 -3.43 -5.35 0.34
C LEU A 31 -4.86 -5.92 0.43
N ASN A 32 -5.55 -6.01 -0.70
CA ASN A 32 -6.92 -6.53 -0.78
C ASN A 32 -7.01 -8.01 -0.36
N ILE A 33 -5.94 -8.80 -0.52
CA ILE A 33 -5.86 -10.19 -0.03
C ILE A 33 -6.00 -10.24 1.49
N SER A 34 -5.36 -9.31 2.18
CA SER A 34 -5.35 -9.24 3.65
C SER A 34 -6.53 -8.46 4.23
N ARG A 35 -7.47 -7.97 3.40
CA ARG A 35 -8.50 -7.02 3.84
C ARG A 35 -9.40 -7.57 4.95
N PHE A 36 -9.67 -8.87 4.92
CA PHE A 36 -10.56 -9.51 5.89
C PHE A 36 -9.89 -9.74 7.25
N GLN A 37 -8.57 -9.59 7.33
CA GLN A 37 -7.82 -9.73 8.59
C GLN A 37 -7.80 -8.44 9.41
N PHE A 38 -8.26 -7.31 8.85
CA PHE A 38 -8.21 -6.02 9.52
C PHE A 38 -9.49 -5.22 9.27
N VAL A 39 -10.19 -4.85 10.34
CA VAL A 39 -11.43 -4.04 10.28
C VAL A 39 -11.22 -2.72 9.52
N ASP A 40 -10.06 -2.08 9.71
CA ASP A 40 -9.74 -0.80 9.08
C ASP A 40 -9.30 -0.90 7.60
N ALA A 41 -9.10 -2.12 7.07
CA ALA A 41 -8.56 -2.31 5.72
C ALA A 41 -9.41 -1.63 4.64
N SER A 42 -10.74 -1.68 4.79
CA SER A 42 -11.70 -1.08 3.85
C SER A 42 -11.50 0.43 3.73
N LEU A 43 -11.20 1.11 4.84
CA LEU A 43 -10.96 2.56 4.86
C LEU A 43 -9.67 2.91 4.09
N TYR A 44 -8.61 2.12 4.31
CA TYR A 44 -7.34 2.33 3.64
C TYR A 44 -7.43 2.01 2.14
N LEU A 45 -8.09 0.92 1.75
CA LEU A 45 -8.32 0.57 0.35
C LEU A 45 -9.15 1.61 -0.39
N THR A 46 -10.16 2.18 0.28
CA THR A 46 -10.96 3.28 -0.29
C THR A 46 -10.09 4.48 -0.60
N SER A 47 -9.24 4.88 0.35
CA SER A 47 -8.32 6.02 0.17
C SER A 47 -7.33 5.81 -0.98
N LEU A 48 -6.77 4.60 -1.10
CA LEU A 48 -5.83 4.25 -2.18
C LEU A 48 -6.52 4.15 -3.54
N ASN A 49 -7.74 3.61 -3.60
CA ASN A 49 -8.52 3.55 -4.84
C ASN A 49 -8.94 4.94 -5.31
N HIS A 50 -9.31 5.84 -4.39
CA HIS A 50 -9.59 7.23 -4.73
C HIS A 50 -8.37 7.92 -5.35
N LEU A 51 -7.20 7.78 -4.72
CA LEU A 51 -5.94 8.28 -5.28
C LEU A 51 -5.63 7.70 -6.66
N LYS A 52 -5.82 6.39 -6.85
CA LYS A 52 -5.64 5.72 -8.15
C LYS A 52 -6.55 6.32 -9.21
N SER A 53 -7.83 6.52 -8.91
CA SER A 53 -8.81 7.10 -9.84
C SER A 53 -8.44 8.53 -10.23
N LEU A 54 -8.10 9.38 -9.26
CA LEU A 54 -7.65 10.75 -9.53
C LEU A 54 -6.39 10.77 -10.42
N ALA A 55 -5.42 9.90 -10.12
CA ALA A 55 -4.19 9.81 -10.90
C ALA A 55 -4.45 9.36 -12.35
N ILE A 56 -5.41 8.46 -12.58
CA ILE A 56 -5.85 8.06 -13.93
C ILE A 56 -6.46 9.24 -14.67
N VAL A 57 -7.37 9.98 -14.02
CA VAL A 57 -8.05 11.13 -14.63
C VAL A 57 -7.05 12.22 -14.99
N MET A 58 -6.07 12.49 -14.13
CA MET A 58 -5.12 13.60 -14.34
C MET A 58 -3.95 13.27 -15.27
N GLY A 59 -3.48 12.02 -15.31
CA GLY A 59 -2.24 11.66 -16.02
C GLY A 59 -2.30 10.36 -16.83
N GLY A 60 -3.44 9.68 -16.85
CA GLY A 60 -3.62 8.41 -17.55
C GLY A 60 -2.92 7.22 -16.88
N ARG A 61 -2.94 6.07 -17.56
CA ARG A 61 -2.54 4.76 -16.99
C ARG A 61 -1.05 4.63 -16.68
N ASN A 62 -0.20 5.44 -17.31
CA ASN A 62 1.25 5.39 -17.16
C ASN A 62 1.81 6.52 -16.29
N CYS A 63 0.93 7.28 -15.62
CA CYS A 63 1.35 8.40 -14.81
C CYS A 63 2.21 7.97 -13.61
N LYS A 64 3.01 8.94 -13.16
CA LYS A 64 3.68 8.88 -11.87
C LYS A 64 2.90 9.74 -10.89
N LEU A 65 2.80 9.29 -9.65
CA LEU A 65 2.03 9.94 -8.59
C LEU A 65 2.89 10.10 -7.34
N TYR A 66 2.67 11.22 -6.66
CA TYR A 66 3.27 11.49 -5.37
C TYR A 66 2.31 10.99 -4.29
N LEU A 67 2.80 10.13 -3.40
CA LEU A 67 2.03 9.77 -2.22
C LEU A 67 2.09 10.91 -1.20
N ASN A 68 0.92 11.40 -0.79
CA ASN A 68 0.87 12.35 0.32
C ASN A 68 1.24 11.65 1.64
N ARG A 69 1.65 12.46 2.63
CA ARG A 69 2.10 11.98 3.94
C ARG A 69 1.05 11.12 4.65
N ARG A 70 -0.24 11.45 4.52
CA ARG A 70 -1.34 10.72 5.18
C ARG A 70 -1.48 9.30 4.63
N ILE A 71 -1.45 9.15 3.32
CA ILE A 71 -1.51 7.84 2.66
C ILE A 71 -0.27 7.00 3.02
N LEU A 72 0.90 7.63 3.09
CA LEU A 72 2.12 6.97 3.57
C LEU A 72 1.98 6.46 5.00
N VAL A 73 1.52 7.29 5.94
CA VAL A 73 1.31 6.88 7.34
C VAL A 73 0.31 5.72 7.43
N ASN A 74 -0.79 5.78 6.71
CA ASN A 74 -1.79 4.71 6.66
C ASN A 74 -1.19 3.38 6.17
N LEU A 75 -0.40 3.42 5.09
CA LEU A 75 0.30 2.25 4.56
C LEU A 75 1.31 1.68 5.58
N PHE A 76 2.05 2.54 6.28
CA PHE A 76 2.99 2.08 7.32
C PHE A 76 2.29 1.40 8.48
N ASN A 77 1.20 2.00 8.98
CA ASN A 77 0.42 1.42 10.07
C ASN A 77 -0.15 0.06 9.66
N TRP A 78 -0.64 -0.07 8.43
CA TRP A 78 -1.16 -1.35 7.95
C TRP A 78 -0.06 -2.39 7.77
N LEU A 79 1.11 -2.01 7.27
CA LEU A 79 2.25 -2.90 7.16
C LEU A 79 2.72 -3.43 8.53
N GLN A 80 2.73 -2.58 9.55
CA GLN A 80 3.01 -3.00 10.93
C GLN A 80 1.95 -3.98 11.43
N LYS A 81 0.66 -3.71 11.20
CA LYS A 81 -0.43 -4.64 11.55
C LYS A 81 -0.26 -6.01 10.87
N ILE A 82 0.11 -6.06 9.59
CA ILE A 82 0.40 -7.32 8.86
C ILE A 82 1.60 -8.06 9.45
N GLN A 83 2.64 -7.34 9.87
CA GLN A 83 3.82 -7.95 10.49
C GLN A 83 3.52 -8.55 11.86
N ILE A 84 2.65 -7.89 12.64
CA ILE A 84 2.20 -8.34 13.96
C ILE A 84 1.24 -9.54 13.82
N ASN A 85 0.29 -9.48 12.89
CA ASN A 85 -0.72 -10.53 12.67
C ASN A 85 -0.23 -11.72 11.82
N LYS A 86 1.08 -12.01 11.73
CA LYS A 86 1.55 -13.18 10.98
C LYS A 86 0.89 -14.46 11.53
N PRO A 87 0.07 -15.18 10.75
CA PRO A 87 -0.68 -16.34 11.24
C PRO A 87 0.20 -17.60 11.28
N GLY A 88 1.28 -17.58 12.06
CA GLY A 88 2.19 -18.73 12.16
C GLY A 88 3.18 -18.73 13.31
N GLN A 89 3.00 -17.91 14.35
CA GLN A 89 3.83 -17.95 15.57
C GLN A 89 3.03 -17.94 16.88
N GLN A 90 1.76 -18.33 16.82
CA GLN A 90 0.92 -18.69 17.95
C GLN A 90 0.21 -19.95 17.43
N GLU A 91 0.50 -21.18 17.83
CA GLU A 91 0.70 -21.75 19.16
C GLU A 91 1.77 -22.88 19.10
N GLU A 92 2.69 -22.91 20.08
CA GLU A 92 3.32 -24.14 20.60
C GLU A 92 2.80 -24.32 22.03
#